data_AF-A0A7Y4UNU3-F1
#
_entry.id   AF-A0A7Y4UNU3-F1
#
_cell.length_a   1.000
_cell.length_b   1.000
_cell.length_c   1.000
_cell.angle_alpha   90.00
_cell.angle_beta   90.00
_cell.angle_gamma   90.00
#
_symmetry.space_group_name_H-M   'P 1'
#
loop_
_entity.id
_entity.type
_entity.pdbx_description
1 polymer ?
#
loop_
_entity_poly.entity_id
_entity_poly.type
_entity_poly.pdbx_seq_one_letter_code
_entity_poly.pdbx_strand_id
1 'polypeptide(L)'
;MDSSEGGKVDSGSARDGAKSSWLAAIGVLGATVAILGAATGVAAGVASIFDAVSGSGAAGAHAPRALENVITARLGVFLLAMQAAALVLTHATARLFWGKAVRAGQLSLAIPAGGVAVAARSIAGLLVLASLYCLGVYLLDPNALIADVQVFGSMMRTDTWWVVALPAIIGAPLAEETLFRGLGYGMLRVSPLGLTGAALVTAFVWAAVHGQYSVYGLLAIFLIGLYLAYVREKTGSLLVPMLCHGVYNGAIVLLMLWFLQPDGSVPAAGL
;
A
#
# COMPACT_ATOMS: atom_id res chain seq x y z
N MET A 1 -35.52 -49.50 -37.76
CA MET A 1 -34.98 -49.84 -36.43
C MET A 1 -33.57 -49.28 -36.38
N ASP A 2 -33.21 -48.71 -35.23
CA ASP A 2 -31.90 -48.13 -34.90
C ASP A 2 -31.70 -46.67 -35.38
N SER A 3 -31.21 -45.70 -34.60
CA SER A 3 -30.68 -45.67 -33.23
C SER A 3 -30.77 -44.22 -32.71
N SER A 4 -31.10 -44.07 -31.43
CA SER A 4 -31.04 -42.80 -30.69
C SER A 4 -29.62 -42.55 -30.18
N GLU A 5 -28.91 -41.54 -30.68
CA GLU A 5 -27.66 -41.06 -30.06
C GLU A 5 -27.94 -39.81 -29.23
N GLY A 6 -28.16 -40.04 -27.93
CA GLY A 6 -28.10 -39.00 -26.91
C GLY A 6 -26.64 -38.64 -26.63
N GLY A 7 -26.19 -37.49 -27.12
CA GLY A 7 -24.89 -36.91 -26.79
C GLY A 7 -24.82 -36.55 -25.31
N LYS A 8 -24.09 -37.34 -24.53
CA LYS A 8 -23.59 -36.94 -23.21
C LYS A 8 -22.64 -35.76 -23.39
N VAL A 9 -23.09 -34.57 -23.00
CA VAL A 9 -22.22 -33.41 -22.83
C VAL A 9 -21.26 -33.72 -21.69
N ASP A 10 -19.98 -33.80 -22.02
CA ASP A 10 -18.89 -34.10 -21.12
C ASP A 10 -18.72 -33.00 -20.06
N SER A 11 -19.22 -33.26 -18.85
CA SER A 11 -19.09 -32.38 -17.68
C SER A 11 -17.67 -32.30 -17.10
N GLY A 12 -16.69 -32.98 -17.70
CA GLY A 12 -15.29 -33.03 -17.24
C GLY A 12 -14.49 -31.75 -17.54
N SER A 13 -14.69 -31.12 -18.71
CA SER A 13 -13.80 -30.02 -19.15
C SER A 13 -13.98 -28.72 -18.37
N ALA A 14 -15.18 -28.44 -17.85
CA ALA A 14 -15.47 -27.24 -17.06
C ALA A 14 -14.90 -27.32 -15.62
N ARG A 15 -14.78 -28.53 -15.05
CA ARG A 15 -14.21 -28.75 -13.71
C ARG A 15 -12.68 -28.69 -13.71
N ASP A 16 -12.05 -29.06 -14.81
CA ASP A 16 -10.58 -29.01 -14.94
C ASP A 16 -10.07 -27.60 -15.30
N GLY A 17 -10.87 -26.78 -15.99
CA GLY A 17 -10.61 -25.34 -16.15
C GLY A 17 -10.76 -24.51 -14.86
N ALA A 18 -11.55 -24.99 -13.89
CA ALA A 18 -11.71 -24.33 -12.59
C ALA A 18 -10.55 -24.64 -11.62
N LYS A 19 -9.98 -25.86 -11.67
CA LYS A 19 -8.82 -26.26 -10.86
C LYS A 19 -7.52 -25.56 -11.27
N SER A 20 -7.41 -25.14 -12.53
CA SER A 20 -6.32 -24.27 -12.99
C SER A 20 -6.48 -22.79 -12.56
N SER A 21 -7.60 -22.42 -11.92
CA SER A 21 -7.97 -21.01 -11.62
C SER A 21 -7.87 -20.58 -10.15
N TRP A 22 -7.94 -21.48 -9.16
CA TRP A 22 -7.74 -21.17 -7.74
C TRP A 22 -6.30 -21.34 -7.26
N LEU A 23 -5.58 -22.34 -7.79
CA LEU A 23 -4.16 -22.53 -7.48
C LEU A 23 -3.32 -21.32 -7.90
N ALA A 24 -3.66 -20.71 -9.04
CA ALA A 24 -3.06 -19.46 -9.49
C ALA A 24 -3.38 -18.32 -8.51
N ALA A 25 -4.64 -18.17 -8.08
CA ALA A 25 -5.04 -17.13 -7.13
C ALA A 25 -4.32 -17.27 -5.78
N ILE A 26 -4.25 -18.49 -5.23
CA ILE A 26 -3.51 -18.81 -4.01
C ILE A 26 -2.01 -18.54 -4.21
N GLY A 27 -1.45 -18.96 -5.35
CA GLY A 27 -0.05 -18.71 -5.69
C GLY A 27 0.29 -17.22 -5.74
N VAL A 28 -0.62 -16.37 -6.20
CA VAL A 28 -0.45 -14.91 -6.23
C VAL A 28 -0.47 -14.30 -4.84
N LEU A 29 -1.39 -14.74 -3.99
CA LEU A 29 -1.44 -14.30 -2.60
C LEU A 29 -0.16 -14.72 -1.86
N GLY A 30 0.26 -15.97 -2.05
CA GLY A 30 1.53 -16.49 -1.54
C GLY A 30 2.72 -15.67 -2.06
N ALA A 31 2.77 -15.35 -3.35
CA ALA A 31 3.83 -14.53 -3.94
C ALA A 31 3.81 -13.10 -3.38
N THR A 32 2.64 -12.50 -3.18
CA THR A 32 2.49 -11.16 -2.60
C THR A 32 3.05 -11.11 -1.19
N VAL A 33 2.69 -12.09 -0.35
CA VAL A 33 3.20 -12.21 1.02
C VAL A 33 4.70 -12.52 1.03
N ALA A 34 5.17 -13.40 0.14
CA ALA A 34 6.59 -13.73 0.02
C ALA A 34 7.44 -12.51 -0.40
N ILE A 35 6.93 -11.67 -1.32
CA ILE A 35 7.58 -10.42 -1.72
C ILE A 35 7.72 -9.49 -0.51
N LEU A 36 6.67 -9.34 0.31
CA LEU A 36 6.73 -8.51 1.52
C LEU A 36 7.76 -9.03 2.52
N GLY A 37 7.77 -10.34 2.77
CA GLY A 37 8.76 -10.97 3.65
C GLY A 37 10.19 -10.81 3.15
N ALA A 38 10.44 -11.06 1.87
CA ALA A 38 11.75 -10.91 1.25
C ALA A 38 12.22 -9.44 1.25
N ALA A 39 11.33 -8.50 0.92
CA ALA A 39 11.63 -7.07 0.95
C ALA A 39 11.96 -6.59 2.36
N THR A 40 11.24 -7.08 3.37
CA THR A 40 11.52 -6.83 4.79
C THR A 40 12.89 -7.37 5.19
N GLY A 41 13.26 -8.58 4.73
CA GLY A 41 14.59 -9.16 4.97
C GLY A 41 15.72 -8.33 4.36
N VAL A 42 15.56 -7.86 3.12
CA VAL A 42 16.51 -6.94 2.46
C VAL A 42 16.65 -5.64 3.27
N ALA A 43 15.52 -5.05 3.66
CA ALA A 43 15.49 -3.82 4.45
C ALA A 43 16.19 -3.98 5.81
N ALA A 44 15.98 -5.11 6.49
CA ALA A 44 16.65 -5.42 7.74
C ALA A 44 18.17 -5.52 7.55
N GLY A 45 18.64 -6.15 6.47
CA GLY A 45 20.06 -6.21 6.12
C GLY A 45 20.67 -4.82 5.89
N VAL A 46 19.98 -3.96 5.14
CA VAL A 46 20.43 -2.57 4.89
C VAL A 46 20.43 -1.74 6.18
N ALA A 47 19.42 -1.89 7.03
CA ALA A 47 19.37 -1.20 8.33
C ALA A 47 20.52 -1.63 9.26
N SER A 48 20.89 -2.92 9.27
CA SER A 48 22.05 -3.41 10.03
C SER A 48 23.38 -2.82 9.53
N ILE A 49 23.53 -2.62 8.22
CA ILE A 49 24.69 -1.92 7.66
C ILE A 49 24.70 -0.45 8.10
N PHE A 50 23.54 0.21 8.07
CA PHE A 50 23.41 1.57 8.58
C PHE A 50 23.79 1.67 10.06
N ASP A 51 23.38 0.71 10.87
CA ASP A 51 23.74 0.66 12.29
C ASP A 51 25.25 0.54 12.49
N ALA A 52 25.92 -0.30 11.70
CA ALA A 52 27.37 -0.46 11.75
C ALA A 52 28.13 0.82 11.34
N VAL A 53 27.63 1.55 10.34
CA VAL A 53 28.27 2.78 9.84
C VAL A 53 27.99 3.99 10.74
N SER A 54 26.78 4.09 11.29
CA SER A 54 26.36 5.23 12.13
C SER A 54 26.80 5.11 13.59
N GLY A 55 27.27 3.94 14.02
CA GLY A 55 27.59 3.66 15.42
C GLY A 55 26.35 3.73 16.33
N SER A 56 25.15 3.56 15.79
CA SER A 56 23.88 3.69 16.52
C SER A 56 23.76 2.72 17.71
N GLY A 57 24.45 1.57 17.66
CA GLY A 57 24.48 0.56 18.72
C GLY A 57 25.51 0.79 19.82
N ALA A 58 26.37 1.80 19.73
CA ALA A 58 27.39 2.08 20.75
C ALA A 58 26.82 2.94 21.89
N ALA A 59 26.95 2.45 23.14
CA ALA A 59 26.47 3.16 24.32
C ALA A 59 27.12 4.54 24.46
N GLY A 60 26.32 5.60 24.56
CA GLY A 60 26.80 6.98 24.69
C GLY A 60 27.34 7.61 23.41
N ALA A 61 27.21 6.96 22.25
CA ALA A 61 27.72 7.48 20.98
C ALA A 61 27.04 8.78 20.51
N HIS A 62 25.81 9.03 20.97
CA HIS A 62 24.99 10.16 20.51
C HIS A 62 24.35 10.89 21.69
N ALA A 63 24.34 12.23 21.62
CA ALA A 63 23.48 13.04 22.48
C ALA A 63 21.99 12.73 22.19
N PRO A 64 21.04 12.95 23.12
CA PRO A 64 19.64 12.52 22.96
C PRO A 64 18.98 12.96 21.65
N ARG A 65 19.14 14.23 21.25
CA ARG A 65 18.62 14.74 19.97
C ARG A 65 19.29 14.11 18.74
N ALA A 66 20.60 13.85 18.83
CA ALA A 66 21.31 13.16 17.76
C ALA A 66 20.84 11.70 17.62
N LEU A 67 20.52 11.04 18.74
CA LEU A 67 19.96 9.69 18.74
C LEU A 67 18.59 9.62 18.06
N GLU A 68 17.68 10.56 18.33
CA GLU A 68 16.38 10.65 17.67
C GLU A 68 16.50 10.85 16.14
N ASN A 69 17.45 11.69 15.71
CA ASN A 69 17.76 11.90 14.30
C ASN A 69 18.29 10.61 13.63
N VAL A 70 19.15 9.85 14.32
CA VAL A 70 19.71 8.57 13.85
C VAL A 70 18.62 7.50 13.76
N ILE A 71 17.74 7.39 14.76
CA ILE A 71 16.61 6.45 14.74
C ILE A 71 15.67 6.73 13.57
N THR A 72 15.34 8.00 13.34
CA THR A 72 14.48 8.40 12.23
C THR A 72 15.14 8.11 10.88
N ALA A 73 16.43 8.44 10.74
CA ALA A 73 17.19 8.13 9.53
C ALA A 73 17.25 6.62 9.26
N ARG A 74 17.50 5.80 10.30
CA ARG A 74 17.52 4.34 10.22
C ARG A 74 16.19 3.79 9.70
N LEU A 75 15.06 4.29 10.21
CA LEU A 75 13.75 3.87 9.71
C LEU A 75 13.55 4.26 8.25
N GLY A 76 13.89 5.49 7.87
CA GLY A 76 13.73 5.91 6.47
C GLY A 76 14.59 5.09 5.51
N VAL A 77 15.83 4.74 5.90
CA VAL A 77 16.69 3.81 5.14
C VAL A 77 16.04 2.43 5.02
N PHE A 78 15.50 1.89 6.11
CA PHE A 78 14.76 0.63 6.10
C PHE A 78 13.58 0.69 5.13
N LEU A 79 12.74 1.74 5.22
CA LEU A 79 11.56 1.91 4.37
C LEU A 79 11.93 1.99 2.88
N LEU A 80 12.93 2.79 2.53
CA LEU A 80 13.42 2.90 1.14
C LEU A 80 13.91 1.56 0.60
N ALA A 81 14.71 0.84 1.40
CA ALA A 81 15.24 -0.47 1.01
C ALA A 81 14.10 -1.49 0.82
N MET A 82 13.13 -1.50 1.72
CA MET A 82 11.95 -2.37 1.63
C MET A 82 11.15 -2.07 0.36
N GLN A 83 10.88 -0.80 0.08
CA GLN A 83 10.06 -0.37 -1.06
C GLN A 83 10.77 -0.63 -2.39
N ALA A 84 12.07 -0.36 -2.47
CA ALA A 84 12.88 -0.67 -3.65
C ALA A 84 12.93 -2.19 -3.92
N ALA A 85 13.16 -3.00 -2.88
CA ALA A 85 13.14 -4.45 -2.99
C ALA A 85 11.76 -4.97 -3.42
N ALA A 86 10.69 -4.48 -2.81
CA ALA A 86 9.32 -4.85 -3.18
C ALA A 86 9.01 -4.52 -4.65
N LEU A 87 9.41 -3.34 -5.14
CA LEU A 87 9.27 -2.96 -6.55
C LEU A 87 10.01 -3.93 -7.48
N VAL A 88 11.29 -4.19 -7.19
CA VAL A 88 12.13 -5.08 -8.01
C VAL A 88 11.55 -6.49 -8.05
N LEU A 89 11.21 -7.05 -6.87
CA LEU A 89 10.65 -8.39 -6.75
C LEU A 89 9.27 -8.48 -7.42
N THR A 90 8.43 -7.46 -7.29
CA THR A 90 7.12 -7.43 -7.97
C THR A 90 7.29 -7.44 -9.48
N HIS A 91 8.19 -6.61 -10.01
CA HIS A 91 8.47 -6.61 -11.44
C HIS A 91 9.05 -7.96 -11.89
N ALA A 92 10.00 -8.53 -11.15
CA ALA A 92 10.58 -9.84 -11.48
C ALA A 92 9.51 -10.94 -11.52
N THR A 93 8.68 -11.03 -10.48
CA THR A 93 7.54 -11.95 -10.40
C THR A 93 6.57 -11.72 -11.55
N ALA A 94 6.20 -10.48 -11.85
CA ALA A 94 5.33 -10.16 -12.98
C ALA A 94 5.92 -10.62 -14.34
N ARG A 95 7.25 -10.65 -14.51
CA ARG A 95 7.87 -11.19 -15.73
C ARG A 95 7.78 -12.72 -15.83
N LEU A 96 7.72 -13.42 -14.69
CA LEU A 96 7.59 -14.87 -14.65
C LEU A 96 6.14 -15.31 -14.94
N PHE A 97 5.15 -14.54 -14.45
CA PHE A 97 3.74 -14.89 -14.61
C PHE A 97 3.08 -14.29 -15.86
N TRP A 98 3.58 -13.17 -16.39
CA TRP A 98 2.94 -12.46 -17.49
C TRP A 98 3.84 -12.21 -18.70
N GLY A 99 3.27 -12.46 -19.89
CA GLY A 99 3.79 -11.97 -21.15
C GLY A 99 3.80 -10.43 -21.21
N LYS A 100 4.58 -9.88 -22.16
CA LYS A 100 4.83 -8.44 -22.28
C LYS A 100 3.54 -7.59 -22.34
N ALA A 101 2.54 -8.03 -23.11
CA ALA A 101 1.28 -7.29 -23.29
C ALA A 101 0.43 -7.20 -22.01
N VAL A 102 0.25 -8.33 -21.32
CA VAL A 102 -0.50 -8.37 -20.04
C VAL A 102 0.21 -7.50 -19.00
N ARG A 103 1.53 -7.62 -18.90
CA ARG A 103 2.34 -6.80 -17.97
C ARG A 103 2.21 -5.31 -18.27
N ALA A 104 2.23 -4.90 -19.55
CA ALA A 104 2.08 -3.50 -19.93
C ALA A 104 0.70 -2.94 -19.55
N GLY A 105 -0.36 -3.76 -19.60
CA GLY A 105 -1.69 -3.37 -19.16
C GLY A 105 -1.84 -3.32 -17.64
N GLN A 106 -1.31 -4.31 -16.91
CA GLN A 106 -1.44 -4.37 -15.45
C GLN A 106 -0.54 -3.38 -14.72
N LEU A 107 0.62 -3.04 -15.28
CA LEU A 107 1.58 -2.09 -14.74
C LEU A 107 1.59 -0.76 -15.50
N SER A 108 0.46 -0.40 -16.12
CA SER A 108 0.34 0.80 -16.94
C SER A 108 0.47 2.07 -16.09
N LEU A 109 1.37 2.96 -16.49
CA LEU A 109 1.49 4.32 -15.94
C LEU A 109 0.91 5.38 -16.91
N ALA A 110 0.10 4.94 -17.88
CA ALA A 110 -0.47 5.84 -18.87
C ALA A 110 -1.41 6.86 -18.21
N ILE A 111 -1.45 8.07 -18.77
CA ILE A 111 -2.47 9.06 -18.42
C ILE A 111 -3.84 8.47 -18.79
N PRO A 112 -4.83 8.51 -17.87
CA PRO A 112 -6.16 7.96 -18.16
C PRO A 112 -6.84 8.72 -19.31
N ALA A 113 -7.77 8.07 -20.01
CA ALA A 113 -8.46 8.65 -21.18
C ALA A 113 -9.15 10.01 -20.90
N GLY A 114 -9.61 10.25 -19.67
CA GLY A 114 -10.16 11.55 -19.25
C GLY A 114 -9.13 12.56 -18.72
N GLY A 115 -7.84 12.31 -18.95
CA GLY A 115 -6.73 13.20 -18.62
C GLY A 115 -6.57 13.49 -17.12
N VAL A 116 -5.92 14.62 -16.84
CA VAL A 116 -5.62 15.09 -15.48
C VAL A 116 -6.89 15.31 -14.66
N ALA A 117 -8.01 15.68 -15.29
CA ALA A 117 -9.29 15.90 -14.60
C ALA A 117 -9.85 14.63 -13.94
N VAL A 118 -9.57 13.44 -14.49
CA VAL A 118 -9.94 12.17 -13.84
C VAL A 118 -9.08 11.96 -12.60
N ALA A 119 -7.76 12.17 -12.70
CA ALA A 119 -6.88 12.04 -11.54
C ALA A 119 -7.24 13.03 -10.42
N ALA A 120 -7.49 14.30 -10.76
CA ALA A 120 -7.88 15.33 -9.79
C ALA A 120 -9.18 14.98 -9.07
N ARG A 121 -10.21 14.49 -9.79
CA ARG A 121 -11.47 14.05 -9.18
C ARG A 121 -11.31 12.81 -8.31
N SER A 122 -10.47 11.86 -8.71
CA SER A 122 -10.14 10.69 -7.89
C SER A 122 -9.41 11.08 -6.60
N ILE A 123 -8.50 12.05 -6.66
CA ILE A 123 -7.83 12.58 -5.48
C ILE A 123 -8.84 13.30 -4.57
N ALA A 124 -9.64 14.22 -5.13
CA ALA A 124 -10.65 14.96 -4.35
C ALA A 124 -11.67 14.02 -3.69
N GLY A 125 -12.15 13.01 -4.42
CA GLY A 125 -13.04 11.99 -3.89
C GLY A 125 -12.44 11.22 -2.72
N LEU A 126 -11.16 10.82 -2.82
CA LEU A 126 -10.45 10.16 -1.72
C LEU A 126 -10.36 11.07 -0.50
N LEU A 127 -9.94 12.32 -0.68
CA LEU A 127 -9.77 13.27 0.43
C LEU A 127 -11.10 13.57 1.13
N VAL A 128 -12.20 13.70 0.40
CA VAL A 128 -13.54 13.88 0.98
C VAL A 128 -13.94 12.65 1.80
N LEU A 129 -13.83 11.45 1.24
CA LEU A 129 -14.19 10.21 1.94
C LEU A 129 -13.33 9.99 3.19
N ALA A 130 -12.02 10.22 3.08
CA ALA A 130 -11.09 10.15 4.20
C ALA A 130 -11.44 11.17 5.28
N SER A 131 -11.76 12.41 4.91
CA SER A 131 -12.12 13.46 5.88
C SER A 131 -13.42 13.14 6.61
N LEU A 132 -14.43 12.63 5.90
CA LEU A 132 -15.69 12.20 6.50
C LEU A 132 -15.47 11.02 7.46
N TYR A 133 -14.63 10.06 7.07
CA TYR A 133 -14.26 8.94 7.93
C TYR A 133 -13.54 9.42 9.19
N CYS A 134 -12.51 10.27 9.04
CA CYS A 134 -11.78 10.85 10.17
C CYS A 134 -12.71 11.64 11.10
N LEU A 135 -13.66 12.41 10.56
CA LEU A 135 -14.67 13.10 11.37
C LEU A 135 -15.53 12.10 12.15
N GLY A 136 -15.99 11.03 11.51
CA GLY A 136 -16.75 9.97 12.17
C GLY A 136 -15.99 9.33 13.31
N VAL A 137 -14.71 8.97 13.10
CA VAL A 137 -13.86 8.41 14.16
C VAL A 137 -13.61 9.44 15.25
N TYR A 138 -13.35 10.71 14.92
CA TYR A 138 -13.15 11.77 15.91
C TYR A 138 -14.36 11.92 16.86
N LEU A 139 -15.58 11.81 16.32
CA LEU A 139 -16.82 11.90 17.11
C LEU A 139 -17.08 10.65 17.97
N LEU A 140 -16.53 9.49 17.60
CA LEU A 140 -16.74 8.22 18.31
C LEU A 140 -15.62 7.92 19.31
N ASP A 141 -14.37 8.08 18.88
CA ASP A 141 -13.15 7.78 19.64
C ASP A 141 -12.00 8.70 19.17
N PRO A 142 -11.92 9.94 19.70
CA PRO A 142 -10.87 10.88 19.32
C PRO A 142 -9.47 10.39 19.73
N ASN A 143 -9.36 9.58 20.79
CA ASN A 143 -8.07 9.07 21.26
C ASN A 143 -7.49 8.06 20.26
N ALA A 144 -8.31 7.16 19.72
CA ALA A 144 -7.89 6.24 18.68
C ALA A 144 -7.43 6.97 17.41
N LEU A 145 -8.19 8.00 16.98
CA LEU A 145 -7.79 8.81 15.81
C LEU A 145 -6.45 9.50 16.02
N ILE A 146 -6.26 10.14 17.19
CA ILE A 146 -5.01 10.83 17.51
C ILE A 146 -3.85 9.84 17.56
N ALA A 147 -4.03 8.68 18.20
CA ALA A 147 -3.01 7.65 18.28
C ALA A 147 -2.60 7.15 16.88
N ASP A 148 -3.56 6.89 16.00
CA ASP A 148 -3.30 6.45 14.63
C ASP A 148 -2.58 7.52 13.81
N VAL A 149 -3.00 8.79 13.91
CA VAL A 149 -2.32 9.92 13.25
C VAL A 149 -0.93 10.16 13.82
N GLN A 150 -0.66 9.81 15.08
CA GLN A 150 0.62 10.10 15.76
C GLN A 150 1.63 8.94 15.73
N VAL A 151 1.37 7.84 15.01
CA VAL A 151 2.28 6.68 14.99
C VAL A 151 3.72 7.04 14.59
N PHE A 152 3.90 8.08 13.77
CA PHE A 152 5.21 8.64 13.39
C PHE A 152 5.44 10.08 13.90
N GLY A 153 4.60 10.56 14.83
CA GLY A 153 4.57 11.96 15.27
C GLY A 153 5.89 12.44 15.90
N SER A 154 6.57 11.59 16.68
CA SER A 154 7.90 11.93 17.24
C SER A 154 8.96 12.08 16.14
N MET A 155 8.92 11.24 15.12
CA MET A 155 9.87 11.27 14.00
C MET A 155 9.71 12.52 13.14
N MET A 156 8.48 13.02 13.00
CA MET A 156 8.20 14.27 12.28
C MET A 156 8.79 15.53 12.95
N ARG A 157 9.28 15.42 14.19
CA ARG A 157 9.93 16.52 14.93
C ARG A 157 11.46 16.49 14.87
N THR A 158 12.04 15.47 14.24
CA THR A 158 13.50 15.32 14.11
C THR A 158 14.05 16.12 12.94
N ASP A 159 15.35 16.42 12.92
CA ASP A 159 15.99 17.13 11.79
C ASP A 159 16.06 16.24 10.52
N THR A 160 15.82 14.93 10.68
CA THR A 160 15.83 13.92 9.61
C THR A 160 14.43 13.44 9.22
N TRP A 161 13.35 14.13 9.63
CA TRP A 161 11.95 13.75 9.37
C TRP A 161 11.67 13.45 7.88
N TRP A 162 12.31 14.20 6.98
CA TRP A 162 12.14 14.08 5.53
C TRP A 162 12.59 12.72 4.99
N VAL A 163 13.51 12.05 5.69
CA VAL A 163 14.00 10.70 5.33
C VAL A 163 12.92 9.64 5.52
N VAL A 164 11.93 9.87 6.39
CA VAL A 164 10.74 9.01 6.56
C VAL A 164 9.55 9.51 5.74
N ALA A 165 9.40 10.84 5.60
CA ALA A 165 8.30 11.42 4.83
C ALA A 165 8.39 11.12 3.33
N LEU A 166 9.57 11.20 2.71
CA LEU A 166 9.74 10.90 1.28
C LEU A 166 9.34 9.44 0.92
N PRO A 167 9.80 8.41 1.66
CA PRO A 167 9.32 7.04 1.50
C PRO A 167 7.81 6.92 1.69
N ALA A 168 7.22 7.60 2.68
CA ALA A 168 5.78 7.54 2.89
C ALA A 168 4.97 8.15 1.74
N ILE A 169 5.42 9.30 1.20
CA ILE A 169 4.67 10.07 0.18
C ILE A 169 4.90 9.53 -1.23
N ILE A 170 6.08 8.97 -1.51
CA ILE A 170 6.48 8.55 -2.87
C ILE A 170 6.75 7.06 -2.92
N GLY A 171 7.65 6.57 -2.06
CA GLY A 171 8.13 5.20 -2.15
C GLY A 171 7.06 4.14 -1.85
N ALA A 172 6.23 4.36 -0.82
CA ALA A 172 5.10 3.52 -0.45
C ALA A 172 4.05 3.46 -1.57
N PRO A 173 3.53 4.57 -2.12
CA PRO A 173 2.63 4.51 -3.27
C PRO A 173 3.21 3.76 -4.47
N LEU A 174 4.48 3.98 -4.79
CA LEU A 174 5.12 3.26 -5.89
C LEU A 174 5.17 1.75 -5.62
N ALA A 175 5.70 1.35 -4.47
CA ALA A 175 5.88 -0.06 -4.13
C ALA A 175 4.56 -0.79 -3.91
N GLU A 176 3.68 -0.21 -3.11
CA GLU A 176 2.43 -0.83 -2.67
C GLU A 176 1.40 -0.86 -3.80
N GLU A 177 1.24 0.20 -4.59
CA GLU A 177 0.29 0.13 -5.72
C GLU A 177 0.78 -0.82 -6.81
N THR A 178 2.09 -0.90 -7.05
CA THR A 178 2.66 -1.87 -8.01
C THR A 178 2.43 -3.31 -7.53
N LEU A 179 2.62 -3.58 -6.23
CA LEU A 179 2.41 -4.89 -5.64
C LEU A 179 0.93 -5.27 -5.53
N PHE A 180 0.12 -4.45 -4.85
CA PHE A 180 -1.26 -4.78 -4.53
C PHE A 180 -2.22 -4.53 -5.70
N ARG A 181 -2.08 -3.43 -6.45
CA ARG A 181 -3.04 -3.06 -7.52
C ARG A 181 -2.56 -3.54 -8.89
N GLY A 182 -1.24 -3.51 -9.10
CA GLY A 182 -0.57 -4.05 -10.26
C GLY A 182 -0.61 -5.57 -10.27
N LEU A 183 0.20 -6.22 -9.43
CA LEU A 183 0.34 -7.67 -9.41
C LEU A 183 -0.87 -8.39 -8.76
N GLY A 184 -1.12 -8.14 -7.47
CA GLY A 184 -2.13 -8.85 -6.68
C GLY A 184 -3.53 -8.76 -7.29
N TYR A 185 -4.08 -7.54 -7.35
CA TYR A 185 -5.41 -7.30 -7.91
C TYR A 185 -5.46 -7.68 -9.39
N GLY A 186 -4.43 -7.33 -10.18
CA GLY A 186 -4.36 -7.61 -11.60
C GLY A 186 -4.45 -9.10 -11.95
N MET A 187 -3.93 -9.99 -11.10
CA MET A 187 -4.07 -11.43 -11.27
C MET A 187 -5.36 -11.98 -10.64
N LEU A 188 -5.74 -11.51 -9.45
CA LEU A 188 -6.93 -12.02 -8.76
C LEU A 188 -8.22 -11.66 -9.48
N ARG A 189 -8.27 -10.53 -10.18
CA ARG A 189 -9.47 -10.07 -10.89
C ARG A 189 -9.90 -10.96 -12.05
N VAL A 190 -8.97 -11.74 -12.61
CA VAL A 190 -9.24 -12.73 -13.67
C VAL A 190 -9.40 -14.14 -13.12
N SER A 191 -9.29 -14.32 -11.81
CA SER A 191 -9.61 -15.57 -11.12
C SER A 191 -11.11 -15.66 -10.81
N PRO A 192 -11.60 -16.78 -10.25
CA PRO A 192 -13.00 -16.90 -9.85
C PRO A 192 -13.47 -15.87 -8.80
N LEU A 193 -12.54 -15.17 -8.12
CA LEU A 193 -12.88 -14.05 -7.24
C LEU A 193 -13.52 -12.86 -7.99
N GLY A 194 -13.22 -12.73 -9.30
CA GLY A 194 -13.65 -11.59 -10.09
C GLY A 194 -13.15 -10.24 -9.54
N LEU A 195 -13.76 -9.15 -10.01
CA LEU A 195 -13.37 -7.78 -9.64
C LEU A 195 -13.57 -7.52 -8.15
N THR A 196 -14.75 -7.84 -7.62
CA THR A 196 -15.13 -7.55 -6.24
C THR A 196 -14.31 -8.36 -5.25
N GLY A 197 -14.16 -9.67 -5.47
CA GLY A 197 -13.37 -10.52 -4.59
C GLY A 197 -11.89 -10.13 -4.61
N ALA A 198 -11.34 -9.78 -5.78
CA ALA A 198 -9.97 -9.28 -5.88
C ALA A 198 -9.76 -7.99 -5.09
N ALA A 199 -10.68 -7.02 -5.19
CA ALA A 199 -10.60 -5.77 -4.44
C ALA A 199 -10.67 -6.00 -2.93
N LEU A 200 -11.62 -6.83 -2.47
CA LEU A 200 -11.79 -7.16 -1.04
C LEU A 200 -10.55 -7.86 -0.48
N VAL A 201 -10.04 -8.87 -1.18
CA VAL A 201 -8.90 -9.66 -0.70
C VAL A 201 -7.62 -8.81 -0.67
N THR A 202 -7.32 -8.04 -1.72
CA THR A 202 -6.08 -7.24 -1.72
C THR A 202 -6.15 -6.08 -0.74
N ALA A 203 -7.31 -5.43 -0.58
CA ALA A 203 -7.50 -4.40 0.44
C ALA A 203 -7.37 -4.97 1.85
N PHE A 204 -7.88 -6.18 2.09
CA PHE A 204 -7.75 -6.85 3.39
C PHE A 204 -6.30 -7.21 3.71
N VAL A 205 -5.59 -7.86 2.79
CA VAL A 205 -4.16 -8.20 2.99
C VAL A 205 -3.33 -6.93 3.17
N TRP A 206 -3.62 -5.87 2.41
CA TRP A 206 -2.95 -4.58 2.58
C TRP A 206 -3.21 -3.96 3.95
N ALA A 207 -4.44 -3.96 4.45
CA ALA A 207 -4.74 -3.49 5.80
C ALA A 207 -4.07 -4.36 6.89
N ALA A 208 -4.08 -5.68 6.74
CA ALA A 208 -3.55 -6.62 7.73
C ALA A 208 -2.05 -6.45 8.00
N VAL A 209 -1.25 -6.02 7.01
CA VAL A 209 0.19 -5.76 7.21
C VAL A 209 0.47 -4.45 7.95
N HIS A 210 -0.55 -3.65 8.24
CA HIS A 210 -0.47 -2.42 9.02
C HIS A 210 -0.97 -2.61 10.46
N GLY A 211 -0.68 -3.76 11.06
CA GLY A 211 -1.19 -4.16 12.39
C GLY A 211 -0.83 -3.26 13.57
N GLN A 212 0.01 -2.23 13.37
CA GLN A 212 0.31 -1.22 14.38
C GLN A 212 -0.83 -0.21 14.62
N TYR A 213 -1.81 -0.11 13.72
CA TYR A 213 -2.93 0.84 13.88
C TYR A 213 -4.08 0.22 14.68
N SER A 214 -4.93 1.09 15.23
CA SER A 214 -6.18 0.70 15.89
C SER A 214 -7.15 0.03 14.91
N VAL A 215 -8.24 -0.55 15.43
CA VAL A 215 -9.31 -1.10 14.58
C VAL A 215 -9.90 -0.05 13.63
N TYR A 216 -9.96 1.22 14.05
CA TYR A 216 -10.41 2.32 13.21
C TYR A 216 -9.39 2.65 12.11
N GLY A 217 -8.09 2.65 12.44
CA GLY A 217 -7.03 2.85 11.44
C GLY A 217 -6.98 1.71 10.42
N LEU A 218 -7.08 0.45 10.87
CA LEU A 218 -7.14 -0.71 9.98
C LEU A 218 -8.35 -0.68 9.05
N LEU A 219 -9.52 -0.28 9.56
CA LEU A 219 -10.72 -0.10 8.74
C LEU A 219 -10.54 1.05 7.73
N ALA A 220 -9.90 2.16 8.12
CA ALA A 220 -9.58 3.25 7.19
C ALA A 220 -8.70 2.76 6.03
N ILE A 221 -7.62 2.04 6.35
CA ILE A 221 -6.69 1.48 5.37
C ILE A 221 -7.42 0.49 4.45
N PHE A 222 -8.29 -0.36 5.00
CA PHE A 222 -9.11 -1.25 4.19
C PHE A 222 -10.00 -0.48 3.20
N LEU A 223 -10.73 0.54 3.67
CA LEU A 223 -11.63 1.36 2.83
C LEU A 223 -10.88 2.14 1.74
N ILE A 224 -9.74 2.75 2.09
CA ILE A 224 -8.84 3.37 1.12
C ILE A 224 -8.37 2.32 0.13
N GLY A 225 -8.10 1.11 0.60
CA GLY A 225 -7.61 0.05 -0.24
C GLY A 225 -8.60 -0.39 -1.32
N LEU A 226 -9.90 -0.42 -0.97
CA LEU A 226 -11.00 -0.62 -1.90
C LEU A 226 -11.13 0.55 -2.88
N TYR A 227 -10.99 1.78 -2.39
CA TYR A 227 -11.04 2.98 -3.24
C TYR A 227 -9.95 2.96 -4.31
N LEU A 228 -8.72 2.63 -3.95
CA LEU A 228 -7.60 2.54 -4.87
C LEU A 228 -7.79 1.43 -5.91
N ALA A 229 -8.36 0.28 -5.51
CA ALA A 229 -8.73 -0.78 -6.45
C ALA A 229 -9.82 -0.32 -7.45
N TYR A 230 -10.84 0.40 -6.96
CA TYR A 230 -11.88 0.99 -7.80
C TYR A 230 -11.30 2.00 -8.80
N VAL A 231 -10.44 2.92 -8.35
CA VAL A 231 -9.79 3.91 -9.21
C VAL A 231 -8.92 3.22 -10.26
N ARG A 232 -8.13 2.21 -9.87
CA ARG A 232 -7.34 1.40 -10.82
C ARG A 232 -8.22 0.75 -11.88
N GLU A 233 -9.37 0.21 -11.50
CA GLU A 233 -10.28 -0.47 -12.42
C GLU A 233 -10.91 0.51 -13.40
N LYS A 234 -11.42 1.63 -12.89
CA LYS A 234 -12.08 2.66 -13.70
C LYS A 234 -11.15 3.36 -14.68
N THR A 235 -9.89 3.55 -14.29
CA THR A 235 -8.93 4.33 -15.07
C THR A 235 -8.03 3.49 -15.95
N GLY A 236 -7.89 2.19 -15.65
CA GLY A 236 -6.95 1.32 -16.34
C GLY A 236 -5.47 1.66 -16.12
N SER A 237 -5.17 2.55 -15.16
CA SER A 237 -3.83 3.09 -14.91
C SER A 237 -3.48 2.93 -13.43
N LEU A 238 -2.24 2.51 -13.15
CA LEU A 238 -1.66 2.53 -11.81
C LEU A 238 -1.17 3.90 -11.40
N LEU A 239 -0.93 4.81 -12.35
CA LEU A 239 -0.50 6.18 -12.01
C LEU A 239 -1.57 6.88 -11.15
N VAL A 240 -2.85 6.70 -11.46
CA VAL A 240 -3.93 7.37 -10.72
C VAL A 240 -4.04 6.92 -9.26
N PRO A 241 -4.09 5.62 -8.92
CA PRO A 241 -4.07 5.19 -7.52
C PRO A 241 -2.73 5.55 -6.83
N MET A 242 -1.58 5.53 -7.51
CA MET A 242 -0.31 6.02 -6.94
C MET A 242 -0.40 7.49 -6.53
N LEU A 243 -0.97 8.35 -7.38
CA LEU A 243 -1.18 9.76 -7.06
C LEU A 243 -2.18 9.95 -5.92
N CYS A 244 -3.29 9.20 -5.92
CA CYS A 244 -4.27 9.25 -4.83
C CYS A 244 -3.63 8.86 -3.49
N HIS A 245 -2.90 7.75 -3.46
CA HIS A 245 -2.21 7.24 -2.28
C HIS A 245 -1.13 8.23 -1.81
N GLY A 246 -0.28 8.73 -2.72
CA GLY A 246 0.76 9.71 -2.36
C GLY A 246 0.20 11.03 -1.83
N VAL A 247 -0.88 11.55 -2.42
CA VAL A 247 -1.55 12.75 -1.90
C VAL A 247 -2.20 12.49 -0.54
N TYR A 248 -2.83 11.33 -0.34
CA TYR A 248 -3.38 10.95 0.95
C TYR A 248 -2.29 10.88 2.03
N ASN A 249 -1.18 10.18 1.77
CA ASN A 249 -0.06 10.11 2.70
C ASN A 249 0.55 11.49 2.95
N GLY A 250 0.69 12.31 1.90
CA GLY A 250 1.13 13.70 2.03
C GLY A 250 0.22 14.53 2.93
N ALA A 251 -1.11 14.39 2.81
CA ALA A 251 -2.06 15.06 3.67
C ALA A 251 -1.91 14.63 5.13
N ILE A 252 -1.69 13.34 5.40
CA ILE A 252 -1.41 12.83 6.76
C ILE A 252 -0.09 13.37 7.31
N VAL A 253 0.99 13.39 6.50
CA VAL A 253 2.27 13.99 6.91
C VAL A 253 2.12 15.48 7.21
N LEU A 254 1.39 16.22 6.37
CA LEU A 254 1.10 17.64 6.61
C LEU A 254 0.28 17.85 7.88
N LEU A 255 -0.70 16.97 8.14
CA LEU A 255 -1.48 16.98 9.37
C LEU A 255 -0.58 16.78 10.60
N MET A 256 0.34 15.81 10.55
CA MET A 256 1.33 15.59 11.60
C MET A 256 2.22 16.83 11.80
N LEU A 257 2.76 17.41 10.73
CA LEU A 257 3.63 18.59 10.82
C LEU A 257 2.89 19.84 11.35
N TRP A 258 1.62 20.01 11.00
CA TRP A 258 0.83 21.19 11.38
C TRP A 258 0.27 21.13 12.80
N PHE A 259 -0.27 19.97 13.21
CA PHE A 259 -0.96 19.82 14.50
C PHE A 259 -0.07 19.29 15.62
N LEU A 260 1.17 18.85 15.33
CA LEU A 260 2.08 18.24 16.31
C LEU A 260 3.32 19.11 16.52
N GLN A 261 3.11 20.37 16.90
CA GLN A 261 4.21 21.30 17.20
C GLN A 261 5.18 20.73 18.26
N PRO A 262 6.45 21.18 18.27
CA PRO A 262 7.49 20.64 19.15
C PRO A 262 7.17 20.71 20.65
N ASP A 263 6.24 21.57 21.06
CA ASP A 263 5.81 21.76 22.44
C ASP A 263 4.55 20.97 22.82
N GLY A 264 3.98 20.19 21.89
CA GLY A 264 2.74 19.44 22.10
C GLY A 264 1.48 20.33 22.11
N SER A 265 1.60 21.61 21.78
CA SER A 265 0.43 22.49 21.64
C SER A 265 -0.30 22.18 20.33
N VAL A 266 -1.63 22.06 20.42
CA VAL A 266 -2.49 22.25 19.26
C VAL A 266 -2.45 23.75 18.98
N PRO A 267 -2.16 24.22 17.75
CA PRO A 267 -2.26 25.65 17.45
C PRO A 267 -3.64 26.12 17.93
N ALA A 268 -3.66 27.09 18.84
CA ALA A 268 -4.92 27.66 19.30
C ALA A 268 -5.73 28.02 18.07
N ALA A 269 -6.89 27.37 17.88
CA ALA A 269 -7.80 27.73 16.83
C ALA A 269 -8.17 29.19 17.10
N GLY A 270 -7.57 30.10 16.32
CA GLY A 270 -7.99 31.50 16.29
C GLY A 270 -9.40 31.52 15.71
N LEU A 271 -10.38 31.38 16.59
CA LEU A 271 -11.78 31.76 16.40
C LEU A 271 -12.05 32.94 17.33
#